data_AF-A0AA41KIT6-F1
#
_entry.id   AF-A0AA41KIT6-F1
#
_cell.length_a   1.000
_cell.length_b   1.000
_cell.length_c   1.000
_cell.angle_alpha   90.00
_cell.angle_beta   90.00
_cell.angle_gamma   90.00
#
_symmetry.space_group_name_H-M   'P 1'
#
loop_
_entity.id
_entity.type
_entity.pdbx_description
1 polymer ?
#
loop_
_entity_poly.entity_id
_entity_poly.type
_entity_poly.pdbx_seq_one_letter_code
_entity_poly.pdbx_strand_id
1 'polypeptide(L)'
;MTLVIEDAGDGDFTLLVTDDGAVEARKRIPYDGVLRFTTETRALPTGRQTSSQYGLGVDDVIERYQARTDTETPRVELAESVAQALRAVHQEGQDA
;
A
#
# COMPACT_ATOMS: atom_id res chain seq x y z
N MET A 1 11.13 -1.67 8.04
CA MET A 1 11.37 -2.37 6.76
C MET A 1 10.02 -2.52 6.07
N THR A 2 9.93 -2.20 4.78
CA THR A 2 8.69 -2.29 4.02
C THR A 2 8.63 -3.60 3.25
N LEU A 3 7.56 -4.36 3.38
CA LEU A 3 7.33 -5.60 2.63
C LEU A 3 6.52 -5.28 1.37
N VAL A 4 7.10 -5.55 0.21
CA VAL A 4 6.41 -5.42 -1.08
C VAL A 4 5.55 -6.67 -1.28
N ILE A 5 4.25 -6.47 -1.44
CA ILE A 5 3.29 -7.54 -1.74
C ILE A 5 3.27 -7.79 -3.24
N GLU A 6 3.10 -6.72 -4.02
CA GLU A 6 3.06 -6.79 -5.47
C GLU A 6 3.60 -5.49 -6.08
N ASP A 7 4.39 -5.64 -7.14
CA ASP A 7 4.92 -4.52 -7.91
C ASP A 7 4.47 -4.61 -9.37
N ALA A 8 3.48 -3.78 -9.74
CA ALA A 8 2.95 -3.73 -11.10
C ALA A 8 3.90 -3.03 -12.10
N GLY A 9 5.06 -2.57 -11.64
CA GLY A 9 6.14 -2.08 -12.47
C GLY A 9 6.33 -0.56 -12.46
N ASP A 10 7.34 -0.12 -13.19
CA ASP A 10 7.78 1.27 -13.20
C ASP A 10 6.68 2.21 -13.69
N GLY A 11 6.25 3.09 -12.79
CA GLY A 11 5.21 4.07 -13.08
C GLY A 11 3.79 3.55 -12.90
N ASP A 12 3.60 2.36 -12.34
CA ASP A 12 2.30 1.91 -11.82
C ASP A 12 2.26 1.92 -10.29
N PHE A 13 1.14 1.48 -9.71
CA PHE A 13 1.04 1.28 -8.28
C PHE A 13 1.79 0.01 -7.85
N THR A 14 2.47 0.12 -6.72
CA THR A 14 3.03 -1.00 -5.97
C THR A 14 2.20 -1.17 -4.69
N LEU A 15 1.76 -2.39 -4.41
CA LEU A 15 1.09 -2.76 -3.17
C LEU A 15 2.13 -3.24 -2.15
N LEU A 16 2.08 -2.68 -0.93
CA LEU A 16 3.07 -2.99 0.12
C LEU A 16 2.50 -2.82 1.53
N VAL A 17 3.24 -3.33 2.51
CA VAL A 17 3.01 -3.12 3.95
C VAL A 17 4.21 -2.41 4.56
N THR A 18 3.98 -1.32 5.29
CA THR A 18 5.00 -0.57 6.04
C THR A 18 5.37 -1.30 7.33
N ASP A 19 6.51 -0.95 7.93
CA ASP A 19 6.88 -1.51 9.25
C ASP A 19 5.96 -1.10 10.39
N ASP A 20 5.23 0.01 10.24
CA ASP A 20 4.18 0.39 11.19
C ASP A 20 2.90 -0.45 11.02
N GLY A 21 2.88 -1.41 10.08
CA GLY A 21 1.73 -2.26 9.79
C GLY A 21 0.64 -1.56 8.97
N ALA A 22 0.97 -0.47 8.27
CA ALA A 22 0.04 0.16 7.34
C ALA A 22 0.14 -0.49 5.96
N VAL A 23 -0.99 -0.69 5.29
CA VAL A 23 -1.04 -1.16 3.90
C VAL A 23 -1.09 0.05 2.99
N GLU A 24 -0.19 0.11 2.00
CA GLU A 24 -0.16 1.17 1.01
C GLU A 24 -0.20 0.62 -0.41
N ALA A 25 -1.05 1.22 -1.25
CA ALA A 25 -0.85 1.24 -2.69
C ALA A 25 -0.21 2.58 -3.05
N ARG A 26 1.05 2.54 -3.51
CA ARG A 26 1.81 3.76 -3.83
C ARG A 26 2.25 3.78 -5.29
N LYS A 27 2.18 4.93 -5.92
CA LYS A 27 2.71 5.17 -7.27
C LYS A 27 3.64 6.37 -7.25
N ARG A 28 4.85 6.18 -7.77
CA ARG A 28 5.80 7.30 -7.98
C ARG A 28 5.37 8.06 -9.23
N ILE A 29 5.16 9.36 -9.08
CA ILE A 29 4.88 10.26 -10.18
C ILE A 29 6.11 11.15 -10.38
N PRO A 30 6.81 11.06 -11.52
CA PRO A 30 7.95 11.91 -11.81
C PRO A 30 7.60 13.37 -11.57
N TYR A 31 8.43 14.10 -10.83
CA TYR A 31 8.29 15.53 -10.50
C TYR A 31 7.11 15.93 -9.60
N ASP A 32 6.05 15.12 -9.50
CA ASP A 32 4.84 15.38 -8.69
C ASP A 32 4.83 14.69 -7.32
N GLY A 33 5.73 13.73 -7.10
CA GLY A 33 5.90 13.06 -5.81
C GLY A 33 5.34 11.64 -5.80
N VAL A 34 4.64 11.27 -4.73
CA VAL A 34 4.08 9.93 -4.55
C VAL A 34 2.59 10.03 -4.27
N LEU A 35 1.79 9.36 -5.08
CA LEU A 35 0.36 9.19 -4.83
C LEU A 35 0.19 7.93 -3.98
N ARG A 36 -0.57 8.05 -2.88
CA ARG A 36 -0.78 6.97 -1.91
C ARG A 36 -2.26 6.71 -1.64
N PHE A 37 -2.62 5.44 -1.58
CA PHE A 37 -3.83 4.96 -0.92
C PHE A 37 -3.38 4.11 0.27
N THR A 38 -3.72 4.52 1.48
CA THR A 38 -3.16 3.88 2.68
C THR A 38 -4.17 3.74 3.81
N THR A 39 -3.97 2.70 4.63
CA THR A 39 -4.68 2.50 5.89
C THR A 39 -4.18 3.40 7.01
N GLU A 40 -3.02 4.06 6.82
CA GLU A 40 -2.50 5.01 7.80
C GLU A 40 -3.48 6.18 7.99
N THR A 41 -3.92 6.40 9.23
CA THR A 41 -4.91 7.43 9.57
C THR A 41 -4.32 8.83 9.62
N ARG A 42 -3.00 8.94 9.82
CA ARG A 42 -2.29 10.22 9.80
C ARG A 42 -1.86 10.50 8.36
N ALA A 43 -2.22 11.68 7.84
CA ALA A 43 -1.64 12.13 6.58
C ALA A 43 -0.11 12.28 6.76
N LEU A 44 0.67 11.60 5.93
CA LEU A 44 2.09 11.91 5.77
C LEU A 44 2.23 13.40 5.41
N PRO A 45 3.30 14.08 5.84
CA PRO A 45 3.44 15.52 5.70
C PRO A 45 3.57 15.93 4.22
N THR A 46 2.45 16.09 3.51
CA THR A 46 2.43 16.64 2.15
C THR A 46 1.31 17.66 2.02
N GLY A 47 1.68 18.94 2.09
CA GLY A 47 0.81 20.11 1.91
C GLY A 47 0.53 20.47 0.44
N ARG A 48 0.68 19.54 -0.50
CA ARG A 48 0.24 19.72 -1.90
C ARG A 48 -1.11 19.05 -2.08
N GLN A 49 -1.97 19.59 -2.94
CA GLN A 49 -3.17 18.90 -3.39
C GLN A 49 -2.72 17.60 -4.09
N THR A 50 -2.75 16.50 -3.36
CA THR A 50 -2.48 15.17 -3.91
C THR A 50 -3.79 14.40 -3.93
N SER A 51 -4.01 13.57 -4.94
CA SER A 51 -5.16 12.65 -4.99
C SER A 51 -4.99 11.45 -4.03
N SER A 52 -4.10 11.57 -3.05
CA SER A 52 -3.84 10.54 -2.05
C SER A 52 -5.01 10.42 -1.07
N GLN A 53 -5.26 9.21 -0.58
CA GLN A 53 -6.31 8.95 0.42
C GLN A 53 -5.73 8.15 1.58
N TYR A 54 -6.10 8.57 2.78
CA TYR A 54 -5.58 8.09 4.06
C TYR A 54 -6.75 7.57 4.92
N GLY A 55 -6.43 6.73 5.90
CA GLY A 55 -7.42 6.13 6.80
C GLY A 55 -8.38 5.18 6.10
N LEU A 56 -7.97 4.57 4.99
CA LEU A 56 -8.75 3.58 4.26
C LEU A 56 -8.80 2.24 5.00
N GLY A 57 -9.78 1.40 4.70
CA GLY A 57 -9.72 -0.02 5.05
C GLY A 57 -8.69 -0.77 4.20
N VAL A 58 -8.22 -1.92 4.68
CA VAL A 58 -7.32 -2.79 3.89
C VAL A 58 -7.97 -3.17 2.56
N ASP A 59 -9.25 -3.54 2.61
CA ASP A 59 -10.06 -3.86 1.43
C ASP A 59 -10.15 -2.70 0.43
N ASP A 60 -10.29 -1.48 0.92
CA ASP A 60 -10.33 -0.29 0.07
C ASP A 60 -8.97 -0.08 -0.60
N VAL A 61 -7.86 -0.26 0.10
CA VAL A 61 -6.52 -0.12 -0.50
C VAL A 61 -6.30 -1.15 -1.62
N ILE A 62 -6.68 -2.41 -1.39
CA ILE A 62 -6.60 -3.47 -2.41
C ILE A 62 -7.50 -3.16 -3.60
N GLU A 63 -8.73 -2.69 -3.36
CA GLU A 63 -9.64 -2.30 -4.43
C GLU A 63 -9.08 -1.16 -5.27
N ARG A 64 -8.50 -0.13 -4.62
CA ARG A 64 -7.91 1.01 -5.32
C ARG A 64 -6.64 0.63 -6.08
N TYR A 65 -5.88 -0.33 -5.57
CA TYR A 65 -4.76 -0.93 -6.28
C TYR A 65 -5.27 -1.60 -7.56
N GLN A 66 -6.16 -2.60 -7.44
CA GLN A 66 -6.70 -3.33 -8.60
C GLN A 66 -7.39 -2.43 -9.62
N ALA A 67 -8.10 -1.40 -9.17
CA ALA A 67 -8.77 -0.47 -10.08
C ALA A 67 -7.81 0.45 -10.85
N ARG A 68 -6.53 0.50 -10.48
CA ARG A 68 -5.52 1.39 -11.05
C ARG A 68 -4.34 0.66 -11.70
N THR A 69 -4.23 -0.65 -11.52
CA THR A 69 -3.21 -1.53 -12.10
C THR A 69 -3.85 -2.59 -12.96
N ASP A 70 -3.16 -3.02 -14.02
CA ASP A 70 -3.57 -4.19 -14.82
C ASP A 70 -3.05 -5.50 -14.18
N THR A 71 -3.34 -5.69 -12.89
CA THR A 71 -2.91 -6.89 -12.17
C THR A 71 -3.81 -8.07 -12.54
N GLU A 72 -3.18 -9.20 -12.87
CA GLU A 72 -3.87 -10.48 -13.07
C GLU A 72 -4.14 -11.19 -11.73
N THR A 73 -3.56 -10.69 -10.63
CA THR A 73 -3.67 -11.32 -9.31
C THR A 73 -5.10 -11.14 -8.75
N PRO A 74 -5.79 -12.25 -8.43
CA PRO A 74 -7.12 -12.21 -7.86
C PRO A 74 -7.17 -11.44 -6.54
N ARG A 75 -8.30 -10.78 -6.26
CA ARG A 75 -8.49 -10.02 -5.01
C ARG A 75 -8.24 -10.85 -3.76
N VAL A 76 -8.67 -12.12 -3.79
CA VAL A 76 -8.49 -13.04 -2.65
C VAL A 76 -7.01 -13.31 -2.38
N GLU A 77 -6.20 -13.51 -3.43
CA GLU A 77 -4.76 -13.76 -3.30
C GLU A 77 -4.02 -12.51 -2.79
N LEU A 78 -4.43 -11.32 -3.26
CA LEU A 78 -3.92 -10.06 -2.72
C LEU A 78 -4.28 -9.89 -1.24
N ALA A 79 -5.52 -10.18 -0.85
CA ALA A 79 -5.96 -10.07 0.55
C ALA A 79 -5.22 -11.05 1.46
N GLU A 80 -5.00 -12.29 1.00
CA GLU A 80 -4.21 -13.29 1.74
C GLU A 80 -2.75 -12.87 1.89
N SER A 81 -2.15 -12.36 0.81
CA SER A 81 -0.76 -11.87 0.80
C SER A 81 -0.59 -10.66 1.71
N VAL A 82 -1.53 -9.71 1.69
CA VAL A 82 -1.58 -8.57 2.61
C VAL A 82 -1.70 -9.06 4.05
N ALA A 83 -2.60 -10.00 4.34
CA ALA A 83 -2.79 -10.54 5.68
C ALA A 83 -1.56 -11.32 6.18
N GLN A 84 -0.82 -11.98 5.29
CA GLN A 84 0.45 -12.63 5.62
C GLN A 84 1.55 -11.60 5.91
N ALA A 85 1.68 -10.58 5.06
CA ALA A 85 2.66 -9.50 5.25
C ALA A 85 2.41 -8.73 6.55
N LEU A 86 1.15 -8.41 6.87
CA LEU A 86 0.78 -7.77 8.14
C LEU A 86 1.16 -8.63 9.36
N ARG A 87 0.95 -9.95 9.28
CA ARG A 87 1.37 -10.88 10.34
C ARG A 87 2.88 -10.91 10.51
N ALA A 88 3.63 -10.90 9.41
CA ALA A 88 5.09 -10.85 9.44
C ALA A 88 5.60 -9.56 10.11
N VAL A 89 5.09 -8.39 9.72
CA VAL A 89 5.44 -7.11 10.35
C VAL A 89 5.13 -7.10 11.84
N HIS A 90 3.95 -7.61 12.23
CA HIS A 90 3.57 -7.67 13.64
C HIS A 90 4.53 -8.55 14.46
N GLN A 91 4.97 -9.67 13.91
CA GLN A 91 5.91 -10.57 14.57
C GLN A 91 7.30 -9.95 14.70
N GLU A 92 7.81 -9.32 13.65
CA GLU A 92 9.11 -8.61 13.68
C GLU A 92 9.13 -7.45 14.68
N GLY A 93 8.00 -6.77 14.89
CA GLY A 93 7.87 -5.71 15.90
C GLY A 93 7.77 -6.21 17.34
N GLN A 94 7.54 -7.50 17.57
CA GLN A 94 7.52 -8.12 18.90
C GLN A 94 8.87 -8.74 19.31
N ASP A 95 9.70 -9.07 18.32
CA ASP A 95 11.04 -9.66 18.51
C ASP A 95 12.16 -8.60 18.62
N ALA A 96 11.83 -7.30 18.57
CA ALA A 96 12.74 -6.15 18.62
C ALA A 96 12.69 -5.41 19.98
#